data_AF-A0A966WJ28-F1
#
_entry.id   AF-A0A966WJ28-F1
#
_cell.length_a   1.000
_cell.length_b   1.000
_cell.length_c   1.000
_cell.angle_alpha   90.00
_cell.angle_beta   90.00
_cell.angle_gamma   90.00
#
_symmetry.space_group_name_H-M   'P 1'
#
loop_
_entity.id
_entity.type
_entity.pdbx_description
1 polymer ?
#
loop_
_entity_poly.entity_id
_entity_poly.type
_entity_poly.pdbx_seq_one_letter_code
_entity_poly.pdbx_strand_id
1 'polypeptide(L)' 'LALEAGVDRTLVSKIERTIANPTLEVLTKLAFVLGVPVTRLLKN' A
#
# COMPACT_ATOMS: atom_id res chain seq x y z
N LEU A 1 0.20 -7.51 -7.23
CA LEU A 1 0.16 -6.49 -6.15
C LEU A 1 -1.22 -6.23 -5.55
N ALA A 2 -2.12 -5.48 -6.22
CA ALA A 2 -3.41 -5.11 -5.62
C ALA A 2 -4.29 -6.33 -5.28
N LEU A 3 -4.43 -7.25 -6.23
CA LEU A 3 -5.17 -8.51 -6.06
C LEU A 3 -4.56 -9.40 -4.97
N GLU A 4 -3.24 -9.54 -4.95
CA GLU A 4 -2.50 -10.34 -3.95
C GLU A 4 -2.59 -9.74 -2.54
N ALA A 5 -2.69 -8.42 -2.43
CA ALA A 5 -2.85 -7.73 -1.14
C ALA A 5 -4.31 -7.67 -0.67
N GLY A 6 -5.27 -8.13 -1.49
CA GLY A 6 -6.70 -7.94 -1.23
C GLY A 6 -7.10 -6.46 -1.18
N VAL A 7 -6.38 -5.61 -1.91
CA VAL A 7 -6.59 -4.15 -1.96
C VAL A 7 -7.17 -3.77 -3.32
N ASP A 8 -8.08 -2.81 -3.32
CA ASP A 8 -8.65 -2.26 -4.56
C ASP A 8 -7.55 -1.68 -5.47
N ARG A 9 -7.55 -2.08 -6.75
CA ARG A 9 -6.55 -1.63 -7.73
C ARG A 9 -6.53 -0.11 -7.90
N THR A 10 -7.69 0.55 -7.79
CA THR A 10 -7.82 2.02 -7.86
C THR A 10 -7.18 2.66 -6.64
N LEU A 11 -7.30 2.06 -5.46
CA LEU A 11 -6.63 2.54 -4.24
C LEU A 11 -5.11 2.49 -4.41
N VAL A 12 -4.56 1.36 -4.89
CA VAL A 12 -3.12 1.24 -5.19
C VAL A 12 -2.67 2.30 -6.18
N SER A 13 -3.44 2.51 -7.25
CA SER A 13 -3.13 3.52 -8.27
C SER A 13 -3.17 4.97 -7.73
N LYS A 14 -4.01 5.25 -6.73
CA LYS A 14 -4.04 6.55 -6.03
C LYS A 14 -2.86 6.71 -5.07
N ILE A 15 -2.44 5.64 -4.39
CA ILE A 15 -1.25 5.63 -3.52
C ILE A 15 0.00 5.96 -4.34
N GLU A 16 0.20 5.30 -5.49
CA GLU A 16 1.35 5.52 -6.39
C GLU A 16 1.42 6.97 -6.90
N ARG A 17 0.27 7.60 -7.13
CA ARG A 17 0.18 9.01 -7.55
C ARG A 17 0.26 9.99 -6.37
N THR A 18 0.46 9.53 -5.14
CA THR A 18 0.49 10.36 -3.91
C THR A 18 -0.82 11.14 -3.68
N ILE A 19 -1.95 10.62 -4.16
CA ILE A 19 -3.28 11.25 -4.02
C ILE A 19 -4.21 10.49 -3.06
N ALA A 20 -3.69 9.54 -2.30
CA ALA A 20 -4.40 8.81 -1.26
C ALA A 20 -3.70 8.94 0.09
N ASN A 21 -4.49 8.94 1.15
CA ASN A 21 -4.02 8.75 2.52
C ASN A 21 -4.44 7.35 3.00
N PRO A 22 -3.69 6.28 2.65
CA PRO A 22 -4.04 4.91 3.03
C PRO A 22 -3.93 4.70 4.53
N THR A 23 -4.76 3.81 5.08
CA THR A 23 -4.64 3.39 6.47
C THR A 23 -3.39 2.53 6.68
N LEU A 24 -2.94 2.43 7.94
CA LEU A 24 -1.84 1.55 8.31
C LEU A 24 -2.11 0.08 7.92
N GLU A 25 -3.38 -0.35 7.99
CA GLU A 25 -3.79 -1.70 7.59
C GLU A 25 -3.51 -1.96 6.10
N VAL A 26 -3.88 -1.02 5.22
CA VAL A 26 -3.62 -1.12 3.78
C VAL A 26 -2.13 -1.15 3.50
N LEU A 27 -1.36 -0.28 4.16
CA LEU A 27 0.11 -0.26 4.03
C LEU A 27 0.73 -1.58 4.47
N THR A 28 0.24 -2.17 5.57
CA THR A 28 0.75 -3.45 6.08
C THR A 28 0.48 -4.59 5.08
N LYS A 29 -0.72 -4.66 4.48
CA LYS A 29 -1.04 -5.65 3.45
C LYS A 29 -0.15 -5.51 2.22
N LEU A 30 0.08 -4.28 1.76
CA LEU A 30 0.97 -4.01 0.62
C LEU A 30 2.42 -4.39 0.95
N ALA A 31 2.91 -4.01 2.13
CA ALA A 31 4.27 -4.33 2.59
C ALA A 31 4.51 -5.84 2.69
N PHE A 32 3.52 -6.58 3.20
CA PHE A 32 3.56 -8.04 3.30
C PHE A 32 3.73 -8.69 1.91
N VAL A 33 2.92 -8.29 0.92
CA VAL A 33 3.02 -8.81 -0.46
C VAL A 33 4.33 -8.39 -1.13
N LEU A 34 4.82 -7.19 -0.83
CA LEU A 34 6.09 -6.70 -1.36
C LEU A 34 7.33 -7.33 -0.68
N GLY A 35 7.15 -8.03 0.44
CA GLY A 35 8.27 -8.61 1.20
C GLY A 35 9.18 -7.55 1.84
N VAL A 36 8.66 -6.35 2.12
CA VAL A 36 9.41 -5.25 2.74
C VAL A 36 8.79 -4.82 4.06
N PRO A 37 9.56 -4.21 4.98
CA PRO A 37 8.98 -3.61 6.19
C PRO A 37 8.01 -2.49 5.85
N VAL A 38 6.88 -2.38 6.57
CA VAL A 38 5.86 -1.32 6.37
C VAL A 38 6.44 0.09 6.51
N THR A 39 7.51 0.25 7.28
CA THR A 39 8.24 1.51 7.45
C THR A 39 8.85 2.03 6.14
N ARG A 40 9.11 1.17 5.14
CA ARG A 40 9.54 1.59 3.79
C ARG A 40 8.44 2.31 3.01
N LEU A 41 7.19 2.16 3.40
CA LEU A 41 6.03 2.81 2.77
C LEU A 41 5.58 4.08 3.51
N LEU A 42 6.17 4.37 4.67
CA LEU A 42 5.91 5.61 5.40
C LEU A 42 6.77 6.74 4.81
N LYS A 43 6.16 7.90 4.61
CA LYS A 43 6.88 9.13 4.25
C LYS A 43 7.31 9.84 5.53
N ASN A 44 8.55 10.34 5.55
CA ASN A 44 9.02 11.30 6.55
C ASN A 44 8.38 12.68 6.34
#